data_AF-A0A7W0Y9L3-F1
#
_entry.id   AF-A0A7W0Y9L3-F1
#
_cell.length_a   1.000
_cell.length_b   1.000
_cell.length_c   1.000
_cell.angle_alpha   90.00
_cell.angle_beta   90.00
_cell.angle_gamma   90.00
#
_symmetry.space_group_name_H-M   'P 1'
#
loop_
_entity.id
_entity.type
_entity.pdbx_description
1 polymer ?
#
loop_
_entity_poly.entity_id
_entity_poly.type
_entity_poly.pdbx_seq_one_letter_code
_entity_poly.pdbx_strand_id
1 'polypeptide(L)'
;MTSALLHTLASAAGIDPEYTSWRGQRVTSSDESLLAGLRTLAPTLGFELNGPEDAAGALAQLHRARWDERVPSVVYGWDGSLTIPLAVPAEVDGDWELDITSETGVHVHQAGRLFHLPADSHTWPDNIVHCIRRVHVPCAIGYHSVAWKVGDASGESFGIAAPSKAYGGPGQGERRWGVFAPVYGLSSIASGETGDLGTLRQLFEAVARRGGRYVATLPILAAGADQISPYSPVSRRFWNELYLDLAALAAEAGLPAPIAPAITGGLIDYRAQRAWRDV
;
A
#
# COMPACT_ATOMS: atom_id res chain seq x y z
N MET A 1 -27.46 21.99 12.85
CA MET A 1 -26.55 22.50 11.80
C MET A 1 -25.14 21.97 11.95
N THR A 2 -24.62 21.87 13.18
CA THR A 2 -23.27 21.36 13.50
C THR A 2 -23.02 19.93 13.04
N SER A 3 -23.97 19.00 13.25
CA SER A 3 -23.83 17.60 12.80
C SER A 3 -23.72 17.47 11.27
N ALA A 4 -24.54 18.19 10.50
CA ALA A 4 -24.44 18.17 9.03
C ALA A 4 -23.10 18.73 8.50
N LEU A 5 -22.55 19.76 9.15
CA LEU A 5 -21.22 20.30 8.83
C LEU A 5 -20.11 19.30 9.17
N LEU A 6 -20.22 18.59 10.30
CA LEU A 6 -19.27 17.55 10.69
C LEU A 6 -19.23 16.41 9.67
N HIS A 7 -20.39 15.98 9.16
CA HIS A 7 -20.48 14.97 8.09
C HIS A 7 -19.88 15.45 6.77
N THR A 8 -20.06 16.74 6.45
CA THR A 8 -19.46 17.36 5.25
C THR A 8 -17.95 17.41 5.37
N LEU A 9 -17.42 17.81 6.54
CA LEU A 9 -16.00 17.78 6.85
C LEU A 9 -15.42 16.37 6.79
N ALA A 10 -16.11 15.38 7.37
CA ALA A 10 -15.71 13.96 7.30
C ALA A 10 -15.55 13.50 5.85
N SER A 11 -16.56 13.76 5.02
CA SER A 11 -16.52 13.39 3.59
C SER A 11 -15.37 14.09 2.86
N ALA A 12 -15.15 15.39 3.12
CA ALA A 12 -14.05 16.15 2.54
C ALA A 12 -12.67 15.63 2.97
N ALA A 13 -12.56 15.11 4.20
CA ALA A 13 -11.36 14.49 4.77
C ALA A 13 -11.17 13.02 4.34
N GLY A 14 -12.07 12.45 3.54
CA GLY A 14 -11.99 11.06 3.09
C GLY A 14 -12.48 10.03 4.13
N ILE A 15 -13.24 10.46 5.14
CA ILE A 15 -13.93 9.58 6.09
C ILE A 15 -15.38 9.42 5.62
N ASP A 16 -15.80 8.19 5.38
CA ASP A 16 -17.18 7.89 5.02
C ASP A 16 -18.12 8.10 6.24
N PRO A 17 -19.03 9.08 6.20
CA PRO A 17 -19.99 9.27 7.29
C PRO A 17 -21.09 8.21 7.30
N GLU A 18 -21.23 7.47 6.22
CA GLU A 18 -22.25 6.44 6.05
C GLU A 18 -21.70 5.28 5.21
N TYR A 19 -22.04 4.06 5.61
CA TYR A 19 -21.59 2.85 4.92
C TYR A 19 -22.68 1.79 4.92
N THR A 20 -22.49 0.75 4.10
CA THR A 20 -23.35 -0.43 4.11
C THR A 20 -22.66 -1.52 4.92
N SER A 21 -23.29 -2.00 5.98
CA SER A 21 -22.74 -3.05 6.83
C SER A 21 -22.70 -4.40 6.10
N TRP A 22 -21.96 -5.37 6.65
CA TRP A 22 -21.91 -6.73 6.14
C TRP A 22 -23.27 -7.44 6.11
N ARG A 23 -24.27 -6.91 6.83
CA ARG A 23 -25.67 -7.37 6.81
C ARG A 23 -26.52 -6.69 5.74
N GLY A 24 -25.92 -5.85 4.88
CA GLY A 24 -26.61 -5.09 3.85
C GLY A 24 -27.40 -3.89 4.36
N GLN A 25 -27.23 -3.50 5.62
CA GLN A 25 -27.95 -2.39 6.23
C GLN A 25 -27.15 -1.09 6.08
N ARG A 26 -27.81 0.01 5.72
CA ARG A 26 -27.20 1.35 5.76
C ARG A 26 -26.96 1.74 7.22
N VAL A 27 -25.75 2.19 7.52
CA VAL A 27 -25.32 2.66 8.84
C VAL A 27 -24.79 4.08 8.70
N THR A 28 -25.23 4.95 9.59
CA THR A 28 -24.69 6.31 9.74
C THR A 28 -23.75 6.31 10.95
N SER A 29 -22.54 6.82 10.75
CA SER A 29 -21.54 6.97 11.81
C SER A 29 -22.01 8.00 12.84
N SER A 30 -21.73 7.77 14.13
CA SER A 30 -22.06 8.75 15.16
C SER A 30 -21.19 10.00 15.07
N ASP A 31 -21.72 11.16 15.45
CA ASP A 31 -20.96 12.42 15.57
C ASP A 31 -19.69 12.23 16.42
N GLU A 32 -19.77 11.44 17.50
CA GLU A 32 -18.63 11.11 18.36
C GLU A 32 -17.52 10.37 17.60
N SER A 33 -17.88 9.36 16.79
CA SER A 33 -16.91 8.59 16.00
C SER A 33 -16.26 9.46 14.92
N LEU A 34 -17.06 10.30 14.25
CA LEU A 34 -16.57 11.21 13.23
C LEU A 34 -15.64 12.26 13.82
N LEU A 35 -15.99 12.85 14.96
CA LEU A 35 -15.13 13.79 15.67
C LEU A 35 -13.82 13.14 16.09
N ALA A 36 -13.83 11.93 16.65
CA ALA A 36 -12.62 11.22 17.05
C ALA A 36 -11.69 10.92 15.85
N GLY A 37 -12.25 10.44 14.74
CA GLY A 37 -11.51 10.18 13.51
C GLY A 37 -10.91 11.46 12.92
N LEU A 38 -11.72 12.51 12.79
CA LEU A 38 -11.30 13.81 12.28
C LEU A 38 -10.20 14.44 13.14
N ARG A 39 -10.33 14.42 14.48
CA ARG A 39 -9.30 14.94 15.40
C ARG A 39 -7.97 14.20 15.27
N THR A 40 -8.03 12.89 15.02
CA THR A 40 -6.83 12.06 14.82
C THR A 40 -6.10 12.45 13.53
N LEU A 41 -6.85 12.75 12.46
CA LEU A 41 -6.28 13.11 11.15
C LEU A 41 -5.96 14.61 11.01
N ALA A 42 -6.56 15.46 11.84
CA ALA A 42 -6.47 16.93 11.75
C ALA A 42 -5.02 17.45 11.60
N PRO A 43 -4.02 16.97 12.37
CA PRO A 43 -2.63 17.43 12.23
C PRO A 43 -2.01 17.06 10.88
N THR A 44 -2.43 15.94 10.28
CA THR A 44 -1.92 15.48 8.97
C THR A 44 -2.61 16.19 7.82
N LEU A 45 -3.88 16.54 8.00
CA LEU A 45 -4.72 17.19 6.98
C LEU A 45 -4.66 18.73 7.02
N GLY A 46 -3.91 19.31 7.97
CA GLY A 46 -3.63 20.74 8.01
C GLY A 46 -4.79 21.60 8.51
N PHE A 47 -5.60 21.11 9.45
CA PHE A 47 -6.66 21.90 10.09
C PHE A 47 -6.71 21.67 11.61
N GLU A 48 -7.33 22.61 12.32
CA GLU A 48 -7.62 22.48 13.76
C GLU A 48 -9.07 22.08 14.01
N LEU A 49 -9.30 21.17 14.95
CA LEU A 49 -10.63 20.70 15.34
C LEU A 49 -10.62 20.29 16.82
N ASN A 50 -11.25 21.07 17.70
CA ASN A 50 -11.41 20.74 19.12
C ASN A 50 -12.80 20.20 19.42
N GLY A 51 -13.82 20.78 18.78
CA GLY A 51 -15.22 20.39 18.90
C GLY A 51 -16.00 20.53 17.59
N PRO A 52 -17.26 20.04 17.53
CA PRO A 52 -18.09 20.14 16.34
C PRO A 52 -18.29 21.58 15.83
N GLU A 53 -18.25 22.57 16.72
CA GLU A 53 -18.34 24.00 16.42
C GLU A 53 -17.23 24.51 15.48
N ASP A 54 -16.06 23.88 15.48
CA ASP A 54 -14.94 24.28 14.63
C ASP A 54 -15.09 23.72 13.19
N ALA A 55 -16.07 22.84 12.93
CA ALA A 55 -16.16 22.09 11.67
C ALA A 55 -16.18 22.98 10.41
N ALA A 56 -16.83 24.14 10.48
CA ALA A 56 -16.85 25.10 9.36
C ALA A 56 -15.45 25.70 9.10
N GLY A 57 -14.75 26.08 10.16
CA GLY A 57 -13.38 26.60 10.07
C GLY A 57 -12.39 25.54 9.61
N ALA A 58 -12.55 24.30 10.10
CA ALA A 58 -11.74 23.15 9.68
C ALA A 58 -11.94 22.82 8.20
N LEU A 59 -13.19 22.86 7.71
CA LEU A 59 -13.49 22.64 6.28
C LEU A 59 -12.84 23.72 5.40
N ALA A 60 -12.89 24.99 5.81
CA ALA A 60 -12.23 26.07 5.08
C ALA A 60 -10.69 25.91 5.08
N GLN A 61 -10.09 25.51 6.22
CA GLN A 61 -8.66 25.20 6.30
C GLN A 61 -8.27 24.04 5.38
N LEU A 62 -9.02 22.93 5.41
CA LEU A 62 -8.78 21.77 4.55
C LEU A 62 -8.86 22.14 3.07
N HIS A 63 -9.85 22.94 2.68
CA HIS A 63 -9.95 23.42 1.29
C HIS A 63 -8.77 24.31 0.91
N ARG A 64 -8.36 25.25 1.75
CA ARG A 64 -7.18 26.10 1.48
C ARG A 64 -5.91 25.26 1.35
N ALA A 65 -5.64 24.36 2.29
CA ALA A 65 -4.48 23.48 2.26
C ALA A 65 -4.39 22.67 0.95
N ARG A 66 -5.53 22.14 0.47
CA ARG A 66 -5.60 21.41 -0.80
C ARG A 66 -5.25 22.25 -2.02
N TRP A 67 -5.58 23.55 -2.01
CA TRP A 67 -5.30 24.45 -3.13
C TRP A 67 -3.94 25.15 -3.03
N ASP A 68 -3.38 25.25 -1.84
CA ASP A 68 -2.01 25.68 -1.59
C ASP A 68 -1.00 24.61 -2.05
N GLU A 69 -1.37 23.32 -2.00
CA GLU A 69 -0.60 22.23 -2.61
C GLU A 69 -0.64 22.32 -4.15
N ARG A 70 0.35 23.02 -4.74
CA ARG A 70 0.47 23.21 -6.19
C ARG A 70 0.63 21.90 -6.95
N VAL A 71 1.48 21.01 -6.46
CA VAL A 71 1.69 19.67 -7.00
C VAL A 71 1.73 18.70 -5.82
N PRO A 72 0.97 17.59 -5.88
CA PRO A 72 0.98 16.60 -4.82
C PRO A 72 2.37 16.07 -4.51
N SER A 73 2.65 15.79 -3.23
CA SER A 73 3.92 15.16 -2.82
C SER A 73 4.19 13.82 -3.51
N VAL A 74 3.14 13.13 -3.94
CA VAL A 74 3.21 11.93 -4.80
C VAL A 74 2.33 12.12 -6.03
N VAL A 75 2.93 11.98 -7.20
CA VAL A 75 2.22 11.99 -8.49
C VAL A 75 2.30 10.61 -9.11
N TYR A 76 1.30 10.23 -9.89
CA TYR A 76 1.27 8.90 -10.50
C TYR A 76 0.69 8.93 -11.90
N GLY A 77 0.95 7.86 -12.64
CA GLY A 77 0.30 7.62 -13.91
C GLY A 77 0.44 6.18 -14.36
N TRP A 78 -0.07 5.90 -15.55
CA TRP A 78 -0.30 4.55 -16.02
C TRP A 78 0.37 4.31 -17.38
N ASP A 79 0.77 3.07 -17.62
CA ASP A 79 1.18 2.55 -18.93
C ASP A 79 2.25 3.40 -19.64
N GLY A 80 3.29 3.79 -18.89
CA GLY A 80 4.43 4.53 -19.42
C GLY A 80 4.23 6.05 -19.52
N SER A 81 3.31 6.59 -18.71
CA SER A 81 3.06 8.03 -18.63
C SER A 81 2.84 8.45 -17.18
N LEU A 82 3.54 9.49 -16.72
CA LEU A 82 3.24 10.18 -15.47
C LEU A 82 2.21 11.28 -15.74
N THR A 83 1.28 11.47 -14.81
CA THR A 83 0.35 12.61 -14.84
C THR A 83 0.66 13.53 -13.67
N ILE A 84 1.10 14.75 -13.97
CA ILE A 84 1.45 15.76 -12.98
C ILE A 84 0.32 16.79 -12.93
N PRO A 85 -0.51 16.81 -11.87
CA PRO A 85 -1.53 17.83 -11.70
C PRO A 85 -0.90 19.10 -11.13
N LEU A 86 -1.24 20.24 -11.73
CA LEU A 86 -0.84 21.58 -11.32
C LEU A 86 -2.08 22.33 -10.85
N ALA A 87 -2.22 22.52 -9.54
CA ALA A 87 -3.32 23.25 -8.91
C ALA A 87 -3.00 24.75 -8.86
N VAL A 88 -3.75 25.57 -9.58
CA VAL A 88 -3.51 27.01 -9.71
C VAL A 88 -4.83 27.80 -9.70
N PRO A 89 -4.84 29.06 -9.24
CA PRO A 89 -5.95 29.97 -9.53
C PRO A 89 -6.16 30.06 -11.06
N ALA A 90 -7.41 30.00 -11.50
CA ALA A 90 -7.77 29.87 -12.91
C ALA A 90 -7.39 31.10 -13.76
N GLU A 91 -7.24 32.26 -13.11
CA GLU A 91 -6.80 33.51 -13.74
C GLU A 91 -5.29 33.61 -13.93
N VAL A 92 -4.49 32.76 -13.26
CA VAL A 92 -3.03 32.83 -13.30
C VAL A 92 -2.52 32.22 -14.61
N ASP A 93 -1.91 33.07 -15.46
CA ASP A 93 -1.14 32.66 -16.64
C ASP A 93 0.35 32.70 -16.36
N GLY A 94 0.84 31.65 -15.71
CA GLY A 94 2.25 31.46 -15.41
C GLY A 94 2.92 30.43 -16.31
N ASP A 95 4.24 30.44 -16.29
CA ASP A 95 5.04 29.36 -16.85
C ASP A 95 5.08 28.17 -15.87
N TRP A 96 5.23 26.98 -16.42
CA TRP A 96 5.51 25.77 -15.66
C TRP A 96 6.72 25.06 -16.24
N GLU A 97 7.45 24.36 -15.37
CA GLU A 97 8.68 23.64 -15.68
C GLU A 97 8.70 22.36 -14.82
N LEU A 98 9.10 21.25 -15.43
CA LEU A 98 9.25 19.95 -14.81
C LEU A 98 10.60 19.36 -15.20
N ASP A 99 11.39 18.98 -14.19
CA ASP A 99 12.60 18.19 -14.34
C ASP A 99 12.39 16.84 -13.68
N ILE A 100 12.35 15.79 -14.50
CA ILE A 100 12.04 14.43 -14.06
C ILE A 100 13.28 13.57 -14.21
N THR A 101 13.72 13.00 -13.09
CA THR A 101 14.77 11.98 -13.06
C THR A 101 14.12 10.62 -12.87
N SER A 102 14.24 9.77 -13.89
CA SER A 102 13.68 8.42 -13.84
C SER A 102 14.48 7.50 -12.91
N GLU A 103 13.92 6.33 -12.60
CA GLU A 103 14.56 5.31 -11.74
C GLU A 103 15.93 4.87 -12.27
N THR A 104 16.07 4.89 -13.60
CA THR A 104 17.29 4.47 -14.30
C THR A 104 18.27 5.61 -14.55
N GLY A 105 17.95 6.83 -14.08
CA GLY A 105 18.78 8.03 -14.28
C GLY A 105 18.56 8.76 -15.61
N VAL A 106 17.58 8.35 -16.43
CA VAL A 106 17.17 9.16 -17.60
C VAL A 106 16.50 10.44 -17.11
N HIS A 107 16.95 11.57 -17.62
CA HIS A 107 16.41 12.89 -17.33
C HIS A 107 15.48 13.35 -18.45
N VAL A 108 14.32 13.88 -18.07
CA VAL A 108 13.33 14.48 -18.96
C VAL A 108 13.00 15.86 -18.43
N HIS A 109 13.12 16.86 -19.29
CA HIS A 109 12.73 18.23 -19.01
C HIS A 109 11.52 18.60 -19.88
N GLN A 110 10.51 19.23 -19.28
CA GLN A 110 9.38 19.82 -20.00
C GLN A 110 9.02 21.18 -19.41
N ALA A 111 8.65 22.12 -20.27
CA ALA A 111 8.18 23.43 -19.85
C ALA A 111 7.10 23.95 -20.80
N GLY A 112 6.30 24.89 -20.32
CA GLY A 112 5.25 25.53 -21.11
C GLY A 112 4.49 26.60 -20.34
N ARG A 113 3.35 27.01 -20.90
CA ARG A 113 2.44 27.98 -20.25
C ARG A 113 1.19 27.28 -19.74
N LEU A 114 0.71 27.68 -18.56
CA LEU A 114 -0.44 27.04 -17.91
C LEU A 114 -1.71 27.10 -18.77
N PHE A 115 -1.92 28.19 -19.51
CA PHE A 115 -3.10 28.36 -20.38
C PHE A 115 -3.14 27.41 -21.57
N HIS A 116 -2.03 26.79 -21.94
CA HIS A 116 -1.99 25.80 -23.03
C HIS A 116 -2.36 24.38 -22.56
N LEU A 117 -2.45 24.15 -21.25
CA LEU A 117 -2.83 22.86 -20.69
C LEU A 117 -4.37 22.74 -20.55
N PRO A 118 -4.95 21.55 -20.73
CA PRO A 118 -6.36 21.32 -20.43
C PRO A 118 -6.65 21.54 -18.92
N ALA A 119 -7.81 22.11 -18.59
CA ALA A 119 -8.32 22.20 -17.22
C ALA A 119 -9.50 21.26 -17.03
N ASP A 120 -9.42 20.43 -15.98
CA ASP A 120 -10.41 19.37 -15.75
C ASP A 120 -11.28 19.58 -14.51
N SER A 121 -11.03 20.63 -13.72
CA SER A 121 -11.78 20.91 -12.48
C SER A 121 -11.77 22.40 -12.18
N HIS A 122 -12.90 22.94 -11.70
CA HIS A 122 -13.01 24.32 -11.20
C HIS A 122 -13.69 24.31 -9.83
N THR A 123 -13.08 24.96 -8.83
CA THR A 123 -13.67 25.13 -7.49
C THR A 123 -13.57 26.58 -7.06
N TRP A 124 -14.45 27.01 -6.16
CA TRP A 124 -14.52 28.37 -5.62
C TRP A 124 -14.16 28.41 -4.12
N PRO A 125 -12.91 28.18 -3.70
CA PRO A 125 -12.45 28.59 -2.37
C PRO A 125 -12.33 30.12 -2.34
N ASP A 126 -12.85 30.75 -1.29
CA ASP A 126 -12.61 32.18 -1.00
C ASP A 126 -12.90 33.13 -2.18
N ASN A 127 -13.93 32.84 -2.99
CA ASN A 127 -14.30 33.55 -4.22
C ASN A 127 -13.25 33.55 -5.34
N ILE A 128 -12.18 32.78 -5.24
CA ILE A 128 -11.17 32.61 -6.30
C ILE A 128 -11.45 31.29 -7.01
N VAL A 129 -11.65 31.33 -8.32
CA VAL A 129 -11.77 30.10 -9.11
C VAL A 129 -10.41 29.45 -9.18
N HIS A 130 -10.28 28.22 -8.68
CA HIS A 130 -9.08 27.40 -8.84
C HIS A 130 -9.31 26.30 -9.86
N CYS A 131 -8.27 25.92 -10.60
CA CYS A 131 -8.32 24.82 -11.55
C CYS A 131 -7.13 23.86 -11.41
N ILE A 132 -7.31 22.63 -11.90
CA ILE A 132 -6.23 21.65 -12.03
C ILE A 132 -5.91 21.50 -13.51
N ARG A 133 -4.69 21.87 -13.88
CA ARG A 133 -4.09 21.61 -15.19
C ARG A 133 -3.26 20.32 -15.13
N ARG A 134 -3.21 19.53 -16.19
CA ARG A 134 -2.44 18.28 -16.20
C ARG A 134 -1.35 18.28 -17.27
N VAL A 135 -0.14 17.93 -16.85
CA VAL A 135 0.97 17.62 -17.76
C VAL A 135 1.14 16.10 -17.81
N HIS A 136 1.25 15.55 -19.01
CA HIS A 136 1.55 14.14 -19.24
C HIS A 136 2.98 14.00 -19.70
N VAL A 137 3.77 13.22 -18.96
CA VAL A 137 5.19 13.01 -19.28
C VAL A 137 5.42 11.53 -19.57
N PRO A 138 5.79 11.18 -20.82
CA PRO A 138 6.23 9.83 -21.16
C PRO A 138 7.41 9.41 -20.29
N CYS A 139 7.32 8.23 -19.70
CA CYS A 139 8.34 7.66 -18.81
C CYS A 139 8.29 6.14 -18.83
N ALA A 140 9.36 5.49 -18.37
CA ALA A 140 9.30 4.06 -18.11
C ALA A 140 8.43 3.77 -16.89
N ILE A 141 7.87 2.55 -16.78
CA ILE A 141 7.30 2.08 -15.52
C ILE A 141 8.39 2.09 -14.45
N GLY A 142 8.09 2.63 -13.27
CA GLY A 142 9.04 2.72 -12.17
C GLY A 142 8.78 3.90 -11.24
N TYR A 143 9.82 4.21 -10.46
CA TYR A 143 9.83 5.27 -9.46
C TYR A 143 10.70 6.45 -9.92
N HIS A 144 10.20 7.68 -9.77
CA HIS A 144 10.80 8.87 -10.37
C HIS A 144 10.89 10.02 -9.35
N SER A 145 11.90 10.87 -9.50
CA SER A 145 11.95 12.17 -8.82
C SER A 145 11.43 13.23 -9.80
N VAL A 146 10.54 14.09 -9.33
CA VAL A 146 9.92 15.16 -10.12
C VAL A 146 10.17 16.49 -9.42
N ALA A 147 11.11 17.29 -9.92
CA ALA A 147 11.22 18.68 -9.53
C ALA A 147 10.28 19.51 -10.40
N TRP A 148 9.55 20.45 -9.79
CA TRP A 148 8.55 21.26 -10.48
C TRP A 148 8.70 22.73 -10.10
N LYS A 149 8.33 23.58 -11.06
CA LYS A 149 8.14 25.01 -10.87
C LYS A 149 6.86 25.43 -11.57
N VAL A 150 6.00 26.18 -10.88
CA VAL A 150 4.71 26.65 -11.38
C VAL A 150 4.52 28.10 -10.93
N GLY A 151 4.66 29.04 -11.87
CA GLY A 151 4.78 30.46 -11.54
C GLY A 151 5.97 30.70 -10.59
N ASP A 152 5.71 31.31 -9.44
CA ASP A 152 6.72 31.60 -8.41
C ASP A 152 6.92 30.46 -7.40
N ALA A 153 6.12 29.40 -7.46
CA ALA A 153 6.23 28.25 -6.57
C ALA A 153 7.12 27.16 -7.19
N SER A 154 7.90 26.47 -6.35
CA SER A 154 8.68 25.30 -6.75
C SER A 154 8.72 24.25 -5.65
N GLY A 155 8.97 23.01 -6.03
CA GLY A 155 9.10 21.91 -5.07
C GLY A 155 9.48 20.60 -5.73
N GLU A 156 9.34 19.52 -4.97
CA GLU A 156 9.64 18.16 -5.41
C GLU A 156 8.46 17.23 -5.12
N SER A 157 8.30 16.23 -5.97
CA SER A 157 7.30 15.18 -5.85
C SER A 157 7.93 13.82 -6.18
N PHE A 158 7.38 12.77 -5.60
CA PHE A 158 7.72 11.39 -5.94
C PHE A 158 6.76 10.89 -7.03
N GLY A 159 7.30 10.53 -8.19
CA GLY A 159 6.54 10.02 -9.33
C GLY A 159 6.46 8.49 -9.34
N ILE A 160 5.26 7.95 -9.55
CA ILE A 160 5.03 6.50 -9.70
C ILE A 160 4.34 6.22 -11.03
N ALA A 161 5.06 5.63 -11.98
CA ALA A 161 4.49 5.14 -13.23
C ALA A 161 4.25 3.63 -13.11
N ALA A 162 2.99 3.19 -13.18
CA ALA A 162 2.61 1.79 -12.99
C ALA A 162 1.88 1.21 -14.21
N PRO A 163 1.90 -0.11 -14.43
CA PRO A 163 1.02 -0.73 -15.42
C PRO A 163 -0.44 -0.66 -14.94
N SER A 164 -1.37 -0.43 -15.85
CA SER A 164 -2.82 -0.46 -15.55
C SER A 164 -3.35 -1.87 -15.24
N LYS A 165 -2.57 -2.90 -15.56
CA LYS A 165 -2.91 -4.31 -15.34
C LYS A 165 -1.78 -5.05 -14.64
N ALA A 166 -2.13 -5.83 -13.62
CA ALA A 166 -1.21 -6.76 -12.99
C ALA A 166 -0.80 -7.88 -13.96
N TYR A 167 0.41 -8.40 -13.77
CA TYR A 167 0.90 -9.55 -14.53
C TYR A 167 0.03 -10.79 -14.29
N GLY A 168 -0.40 -11.46 -15.36
CA GLY A 168 -1.16 -12.71 -15.27
C GLY A 168 -2.55 -12.56 -14.64
N GLY A 169 -3.24 -11.46 -14.95
CA GLY A 169 -4.58 -11.18 -14.43
C GLY A 169 -5.63 -12.28 -14.74
N PRO A 170 -6.81 -12.24 -14.08
CA PRO A 170 -7.84 -13.24 -14.26
C PRO A 170 -8.18 -13.51 -15.73
N GLY A 171 -8.19 -14.77 -16.14
CA GLY A 171 -8.49 -15.18 -17.51
C GLY A 171 -7.30 -15.10 -18.49
N GLN A 172 -6.10 -14.71 -18.05
CA GLN A 172 -4.90 -14.75 -18.87
C GLN A 172 -4.11 -16.05 -18.70
N GLY A 173 -3.66 -16.61 -19.82
CA GLY A 173 -2.86 -17.84 -19.87
C GLY A 173 -3.70 -19.12 -19.78
N GLU A 174 -3.00 -20.25 -19.74
CA GLU A 174 -3.62 -21.56 -19.63
C GLU A 174 -4.34 -21.76 -18.29
N ARG A 175 -5.34 -22.64 -18.25
CA ARG A 175 -5.93 -23.08 -16.99
C ARG A 175 -4.89 -23.85 -16.19
N ARG A 176 -4.76 -23.52 -14.91
CA ARG A 176 -3.78 -24.10 -13.99
C ARG A 176 -4.48 -24.57 -12.73
N TRP A 177 -3.93 -25.60 -12.11
CA TRP A 177 -4.35 -26.05 -10.78
C TRP A 177 -3.13 -26.10 -9.86
N GLY A 178 -3.40 -26.08 -8.57
CA GLY A 178 -2.41 -26.18 -7.52
C GLY A 178 -3.05 -26.60 -6.22
N VAL A 179 -2.27 -26.64 -5.15
CA VAL A 179 -2.77 -26.94 -3.81
C VAL A 179 -2.61 -25.72 -2.91
N PHE A 180 -3.50 -25.61 -1.94
CA PHE A 180 -3.32 -24.71 -0.81
C PHE A 180 -2.96 -25.55 0.42
N ALA A 181 -1.79 -25.30 0.99
CA ALA A 181 -1.32 -25.95 2.20
C ALA A 181 -0.51 -24.94 3.04
N PRO A 182 -0.99 -24.57 4.24
CA PRO A 182 -0.18 -23.79 5.17
C PRO A 182 1.11 -24.53 5.50
N VAL A 183 2.27 -23.88 5.36
CA VAL A 183 3.56 -24.51 5.63
C VAL A 183 3.64 -25.08 7.05
N TYR A 184 3.05 -24.41 8.04
CA TYR A 184 3.01 -24.92 9.41
C TYR A 184 2.19 -26.20 9.56
N GLY A 185 1.24 -26.46 8.66
CA GLY A 185 0.41 -27.67 8.65
C GLY A 185 1.04 -28.83 7.89
N LEU A 186 2.20 -28.63 7.27
CA LEU A 186 3.01 -29.72 6.72
C LEU A 186 3.84 -30.34 7.84
N SER A 187 4.26 -31.59 7.66
CA SER A 187 5.18 -32.24 8.59
C SER A 187 6.13 -33.15 7.81
N SER A 188 7.32 -33.33 8.35
CA SER A 188 8.32 -34.25 7.79
C SER A 188 9.22 -34.77 8.90
N ILE A 189 9.86 -35.92 8.69
CA ILE A 189 10.85 -36.43 9.65
C ILE A 189 12.01 -35.44 9.83
N ALA A 190 12.30 -34.62 8.82
CA ALA A 190 13.39 -33.64 8.85
C ALA A 190 13.03 -32.31 9.55
N SER A 191 11.74 -31.96 9.62
CA SER A 191 11.26 -30.67 10.15
C SER A 191 10.34 -30.79 11.37
N GLY A 192 9.91 -32.01 11.71
CA GLY A 192 8.99 -32.29 12.80
C GLY A 192 7.53 -31.96 12.46
N GLU A 193 6.78 -31.50 13.46
CA GLU A 193 5.35 -31.20 13.40
C GLU A 193 5.00 -29.93 12.62
N THR A 194 5.98 -29.07 12.33
CA THR A 194 5.82 -27.95 11.40
C THR A 194 6.66 -28.18 10.15
N GLY A 195 6.12 -27.81 8.99
CA GLY A 195 6.90 -27.75 7.77
C GLY A 195 7.91 -26.62 7.83
N ASP A 196 8.92 -26.75 7.00
CA ASP A 196 9.91 -25.72 6.68
C ASP A 196 9.95 -25.49 5.16
N LEU A 197 10.85 -24.63 4.70
CA LEU A 197 11.06 -24.35 3.28
C LEU A 197 11.50 -25.60 2.50
N GLY A 198 12.19 -26.55 3.13
CA GLY A 198 12.56 -27.83 2.53
C GLY A 198 11.34 -28.73 2.28
N THR A 199 10.45 -28.82 3.27
CA THR A 199 9.17 -29.53 3.19
C THR A 199 8.26 -28.88 2.14
N LEU A 200 8.23 -27.55 2.09
CA LEU A 200 7.48 -26.81 1.08
C LEU A 200 8.02 -27.08 -0.33
N ARG A 201 9.35 -27.13 -0.51
CA ARG A 201 9.98 -27.51 -1.79
C ARG A 201 9.59 -28.92 -2.22
N GLN A 202 9.58 -29.89 -1.31
CA GLN A 202 9.12 -31.25 -1.61
C GLN A 202 7.64 -31.29 -2.05
N LEU A 203 6.79 -30.47 -1.43
CA LEU A 203 5.39 -30.33 -1.84
C LEU A 203 5.28 -29.74 -3.26
N PHE A 204 6.05 -28.70 -3.57
CA PHE A 204 6.12 -28.15 -4.94
C PHE A 204 6.51 -29.22 -5.96
N GLU A 205 7.56 -30.01 -5.69
CA GLU A 205 8.00 -31.10 -6.57
C GLU A 205 6.92 -32.19 -6.75
N ALA A 206 6.22 -32.55 -5.67
CA ALA A 206 5.14 -33.53 -5.71
C ALA A 206 3.92 -33.06 -6.53
N VAL A 207 3.58 -31.77 -6.43
CA VAL A 207 2.49 -31.14 -7.17
C VAL A 207 2.86 -30.97 -8.64
N ALA A 208 4.08 -30.51 -8.93
CA ALA A 208 4.58 -30.35 -10.28
C ALA A 208 4.61 -31.67 -11.06
N ARG A 209 5.04 -32.78 -10.44
CA ARG A 209 5.01 -34.13 -11.03
C ARG A 209 3.61 -34.60 -11.45
N ARG A 210 2.56 -34.02 -10.87
CA ARG A 210 1.15 -34.32 -11.20
C ARG A 210 0.55 -33.31 -12.19
N GLY A 211 1.35 -32.37 -12.70
CA GLY A 211 0.90 -31.34 -13.63
C GLY A 211 0.33 -30.09 -12.95
N GLY A 212 0.46 -29.96 -11.63
CA GLY A 212 0.13 -28.71 -10.93
C GLY A 212 1.13 -27.59 -11.27
N ARG A 213 0.75 -26.35 -10.98
CA ARG A 213 1.51 -25.14 -11.36
C ARG A 213 1.78 -24.18 -10.21
N TYR A 214 1.13 -24.35 -9.07
CA TYR A 214 1.37 -23.53 -7.89
C TYR A 214 1.10 -24.31 -6.60
N VAL A 215 1.77 -23.87 -5.54
CA VAL A 215 1.45 -24.20 -4.14
C VAL A 215 1.23 -22.87 -3.44
N ALA A 216 0.06 -22.69 -2.83
CA ALA A 216 -0.26 -21.53 -2.03
C ALA A 216 -0.15 -21.89 -0.55
N THR A 217 0.39 -20.96 0.25
CA THR A 217 0.48 -21.09 1.71
C THR A 217 -0.07 -19.84 2.37
N LEU A 218 -0.33 -19.94 3.67
CA LEU A 218 -0.54 -18.79 4.53
C LEU A 218 0.74 -17.94 4.66
N PRO A 219 0.62 -16.66 5.08
CA PRO A 219 1.78 -15.78 5.24
C PRO A 219 2.90 -16.41 6.09
N ILE A 220 4.12 -16.36 5.57
CA ILE A 220 5.35 -16.85 6.23
C ILE A 220 6.15 -15.69 6.83
N LEU A 221 5.43 -14.75 7.41
CA LEU A 221 5.95 -13.46 7.89
C LEU A 221 6.48 -13.57 9.33
N ALA A 222 7.48 -12.76 9.64
CA ALA A 222 8.12 -12.71 10.96
C ALA A 222 7.06 -12.56 12.07
N ALA A 223 7.19 -13.38 13.11
CA ALA A 223 6.25 -13.44 14.23
C ALA A 223 7.00 -13.48 15.57
N GLY A 224 6.37 -12.96 16.62
CA GLY A 224 6.88 -13.07 17.99
C GLY A 224 6.90 -14.52 18.47
N ALA A 225 7.67 -14.80 19.52
CA ALA A 225 7.85 -16.15 20.05
C ALA A 225 6.54 -16.81 20.51
N ASP A 226 5.63 -16.02 21.08
CA ASP A 226 4.31 -16.43 21.57
C ASP A 226 3.21 -16.34 20.50
N GLN A 227 3.53 -15.80 19.32
CA GLN A 227 2.56 -15.53 18.28
C GLN A 227 2.52 -16.64 17.24
N ILE A 228 1.38 -17.34 17.18
CA ILE A 228 1.14 -18.45 16.25
C ILE A 228 0.25 -18.07 15.05
N SER A 229 -0.48 -16.95 15.13
CA SER A 229 -1.35 -16.52 14.04
C SER A 229 -0.53 -15.90 12.90
N PRO A 230 -0.63 -16.42 11.66
CA PRO A 230 0.07 -15.85 10.52
C PRO A 230 -0.49 -14.47 10.10
N TYR A 231 -1.60 -14.05 10.70
CA TYR A 231 -2.27 -12.77 10.41
C TYR A 231 -1.94 -11.65 11.41
N SER A 232 -1.17 -11.92 12.46
CA SER A 232 -0.62 -10.86 13.32
C SER A 232 0.90 -10.95 13.39
N PRO A 233 1.60 -10.74 12.27
CA PRO A 233 3.07 -10.74 12.23
C PRO A 233 3.63 -9.50 12.95
N VAL A 234 4.87 -9.60 13.44
CA VAL A 234 5.63 -8.45 13.95
C VAL A 234 6.15 -7.57 12.81
N SER A 235 6.31 -8.15 11.62
CA SER A 235 6.68 -7.43 10.40
C SER A 235 6.11 -8.09 9.16
N ARG A 236 5.59 -7.28 8.23
CA ARG A 236 5.21 -7.73 6.87
C ARG A 236 6.37 -7.67 5.86
N ARG A 237 7.59 -7.29 6.31
CA ARG A 237 8.79 -7.16 5.47
C ARG A 237 9.76 -8.33 5.61
N PHE A 238 9.78 -8.98 6.78
CA PHE A 238 10.74 -10.04 7.10
C PHE A 238 10.05 -11.41 7.17
N TRP A 239 10.83 -12.45 6.91
CA TRP A 239 10.38 -13.85 6.94
C TRP A 239 10.42 -14.42 8.35
N ASN A 240 9.60 -15.43 8.60
CA ASN A 240 9.60 -16.18 9.85
C ASN A 240 10.72 -17.23 9.85
N GLU A 241 11.63 -17.12 10.82
CA GLU A 241 12.75 -18.03 11.04
C GLU A 241 12.30 -19.47 11.40
N LEU A 242 11.07 -19.65 11.90
CA LEU A 242 10.49 -20.97 12.17
C LEU A 242 10.48 -21.89 10.94
N TYR A 243 10.46 -21.31 9.73
CA TYR A 243 10.36 -22.09 8.49
C TYR A 243 11.71 -22.35 7.82
N LEU A 244 12.85 -22.03 8.46
CA LEU A 244 14.17 -22.34 7.89
C LEU A 244 14.38 -23.86 7.75
N ASP A 245 14.92 -24.28 6.62
CA ASP A 245 15.40 -25.65 6.41
C ASP A 245 16.78 -25.80 7.09
N LEU A 246 16.76 -26.24 8.34
CA LEU A 246 18.00 -26.37 9.13
C LEU A 246 18.89 -27.50 8.63
N ALA A 247 18.33 -28.54 7.98
CA ALA A 247 19.13 -29.62 7.42
C ALA A 247 19.96 -29.11 6.23
N ALA A 248 19.37 -28.27 5.37
CA ALA A 248 20.10 -27.62 4.29
C ALA A 248 21.18 -26.66 4.82
N LEU A 249 20.86 -25.85 5.83
CA LEU A 249 21.83 -24.93 6.45
C LEU A 249 22.99 -25.68 7.13
N ALA A 250 22.70 -26.76 7.86
CA ALA A 250 23.73 -27.59 8.49
C ALA A 250 24.66 -28.22 7.44
N ALA A 251 24.10 -28.73 6.33
CA ALA A 251 24.90 -29.28 5.24
C ALA A 251 25.82 -28.22 4.60
N GLU A 252 25.33 -27.00 4.38
CA GLU A 252 26.14 -25.88 3.87
C GLU A 252 27.27 -25.50 4.84
N ALA A 253 27.00 -25.56 6.14
CA ALA A 253 27.98 -25.30 7.20
C ALA A 253 28.95 -26.47 7.48
N GLY A 254 28.78 -27.63 6.84
CA GLY A 254 29.57 -28.84 7.15
C GLY A 254 29.27 -29.45 8.53
N LEU A 255 28.08 -29.18 9.06
CA LEU A 255 27.59 -29.67 10.34
C LEU A 255 26.64 -30.87 10.16
N PRO A 256 26.51 -31.75 11.16
CA PRO A 256 25.48 -32.78 11.13
C PRO A 256 24.08 -32.14 11.11
N ALA A 257 23.16 -32.74 10.35
CA ALA A 257 21.77 -32.28 10.32
C ALA A 257 21.15 -32.40 11.72
N PRO A 258 20.42 -31.38 12.21
CA PRO A 258 19.78 -31.44 13.50
C PRO A 258 18.63 -32.46 13.48
N ILE A 259 18.42 -33.11 14.62
CA ILE A 259 17.33 -34.09 14.79
C ILE A 259 16.08 -33.33 15.17
N ALA A 260 15.08 -33.30 14.28
CA ALA A 260 13.81 -32.64 14.55
C ALA A 260 13.00 -33.36 15.63
N PRO A 261 12.12 -32.65 16.36
CA PRO A 261 11.17 -33.25 17.29
C PRO A 261 10.29 -34.29 16.58
N ALA A 262 9.96 -35.38 17.28
CA ALA A 262 9.08 -36.41 16.73
C ALA A 262 7.68 -35.84 16.44
N ILE A 263 7.03 -36.38 15.40
CA ILE A 263 5.63 -36.07 15.12
C ILE A 263 4.77 -36.93 16.04
N THR A 264 4.18 -36.32 17.06
CA THR A 264 3.52 -37.04 18.16
C THR A 264 1.99 -37.03 18.08
N GLY A 265 1.41 -36.16 17.25
CA GLY A 265 -0.04 -36.03 17.12
C GLY A 265 -0.50 -35.16 15.95
N GLY A 266 -1.74 -34.71 16.02
CA GLY A 266 -2.38 -33.86 15.00
C GLY A 266 -2.32 -32.35 15.31
N LEU A 267 -1.65 -31.95 16.39
CA LEU A 267 -1.44 -30.56 16.77
C LEU A 267 0.05 -30.24 16.74
N ILE A 268 0.40 -28.97 16.54
CA ILE A 268 1.78 -28.49 16.46
C ILE A 268 2.19 -27.98 17.84
N ASP A 269 3.24 -28.56 18.43
CA ASP A 269 3.90 -27.96 19.58
C ASP A 269 4.90 -26.88 19.13
N TYR A 270 4.41 -25.64 18.98
CA TYR A 270 5.24 -24.50 18.60
C TYR A 270 6.39 -24.22 19.58
N ARG A 271 6.26 -24.58 20.87
CA ARG A 271 7.34 -24.39 21.83
C ARG A 271 8.46 -25.38 21.59
N ALA A 272 8.14 -26.65 21.39
CA ALA A 272 9.12 -27.67 21.03
C ALA A 272 9.79 -27.35 19.69
N GLN A 273 9.02 -26.88 18.71
CA GLN A 273 9.54 -26.47 17.40
C GLN A 273 10.50 -25.29 17.47
N ARG A 274 10.19 -24.25 18.27
CA ARG A 274 11.10 -23.11 18.46
C ARG A 274 12.34 -23.51 19.27
N ALA A 275 12.17 -24.23 20.38
CA ALA A 275 13.28 -24.67 21.22
C ALA A 275 14.29 -25.53 20.45
N TRP A 276 13.83 -26.37 19.52
CA TRP A 276 14.71 -27.15 18.64
C TRP A 276 15.56 -26.27 17.70
N ARG A 277 15.05 -25.10 17.28
CA ARG A 277 15.69 -24.22 16.31
C ARG A 277 16.66 -23.22 16.93
N ASP A 278 16.60 -23.05 18.25
CA ASP A 278 17.49 -22.18 19.03
C ASP A 278 18.78 -22.90 19.50
N VAL A 279 18.94 -24.19 19.16
CA VAL A 279 20.10 -25.05 19.52
C VAL A 279 21.06 -25.18 18.34
#